data_AF-A0A1Q5SRY5-F1
#
_entry.id   AF-A0A1Q5SRY5-F1
#
_cell.length_a   1.000
_cell.length_b   1.000
_cell.length_c   1.000
_cell.angle_alpha   90.00
_cell.angle_beta   90.00
_cell.angle_gamma   90.00
#
_symmetry.space_group_name_H-M   'P 1'
#
loop_
_entity.id
_entity.type
_entity.pdbx_description
1 polymer ?
#
loop_
_entity_poly.entity_id
_entity_poly.type
_entity_poly.pdbx_seq_one_letter_code
_entity_poly.pdbx_strand_id
1 'polypeptide(L)'
;MKEHHLWEQVKTKLAQKLSGPSFDTWFASTSATVDEDWLIIECLNEIQCEWLQTRYGELISETVREVFGREMRIFVSVHGERQRIEKRLEQRNGVPMTFRQYMTQLEKQVDELERRIDHYARIIDELLASRPIH
;
A
#
# COMPACT_ATOMS: atom_id res chain seq x y z
N MET A 1 18.01 12.77 -1.47
CA MET A 1 17.96 13.92 -0.52
C MET A 1 16.64 14.71 -0.57
N LYS A 2 15.79 14.57 -1.61
CA LYS A 2 14.50 15.28 -1.70
C LYS A 2 13.34 14.56 -0.98
N GLU A 3 13.39 13.25 -0.79
CA GLU A 3 12.20 12.49 -0.36
C GLU A 3 11.89 12.57 1.13
N HIS A 4 12.88 12.61 2.01
CA HIS A 4 12.65 12.82 3.46
C HIS A 4 11.88 14.11 3.73
N HIS A 5 12.11 15.15 2.93
CA HIS A 5 11.43 16.42 3.10
C HIS A 5 9.93 16.34 2.75
N LEU A 6 9.53 15.44 1.85
CA LEU A 6 8.13 15.29 1.45
C LEU A 6 7.29 14.68 2.57
N TRP A 7 7.80 13.69 3.30
CA TRP A 7 7.06 13.13 4.44
C TRP A 7 6.89 14.13 5.58
N GLU A 8 7.91 14.95 5.87
CA GLU A 8 7.78 16.03 6.85
C GLU A 8 6.73 17.08 6.43
N GLN A 9 6.62 17.38 5.13
CA GLN A 9 5.54 18.22 4.61
C GLN A 9 4.16 17.56 4.76
N VAL A 10 4.05 16.25 4.49
CA VAL A 10 2.81 15.49 4.74
C VAL A 10 2.44 15.56 6.21
N LYS A 11 3.37 15.31 7.13
CA LYS A 11 3.16 15.44 8.58
C LYS A 11 2.71 16.84 8.97
N THR A 12 3.31 17.88 8.40
CA THR A 12 2.92 19.28 8.66
C THR A 12 1.46 19.54 8.25
N LYS A 13 1.04 19.05 7.07
CA LYS A 13 -0.36 19.15 6.63
C LYS A 13 -1.30 18.31 7.50
N LEU A 14 -0.90 17.10 7.88
CA LEU A 14 -1.70 16.25 8.79
C LEU A 14 -1.89 16.91 10.15
N ALA A 15 -0.87 17.57 10.70
CA ALA A 15 -0.97 18.34 11.95
C ALA A 15 -1.96 19.51 11.86
N GLN A 16 -2.20 20.07 10.67
CA GLN A 16 -3.21 21.10 10.45
C GLN A 16 -4.64 20.52 10.35
N LYS A 17 -4.77 19.26 9.92
CA LYS A 17 -6.05 18.56 9.74
C LYS A 17 -6.50 17.79 10.99
N LEU A 18 -5.59 17.51 11.93
CA LEU A 18 -5.81 16.70 13.12
C LEU A 18 -5.68 17.53 14.40
N SER A 19 -6.27 17.04 15.49
CA SER A 19 -5.98 17.60 16.82
C SER A 19 -4.53 17.31 17.22
N GLY A 20 -3.89 18.22 17.96
CA GLY A 20 -2.51 18.06 18.44
C GLY A 20 -2.26 16.70 19.11
N PRO A 21 -3.07 16.28 20.11
CA PRO A 21 -2.91 14.97 20.75
C PRO A 21 -3.03 13.78 19.80
N SER A 22 -3.93 13.85 18.80
CA SER A 22 -4.07 12.79 17.79
C SER A 22 -2.84 12.72 16.90
N PHE A 23 -2.32 13.86 16.45
CA PHE A 23 -1.11 13.92 15.64
C PHE A 23 0.10 13.37 16.42
N ASP A 24 0.29 13.82 17.66
CA ASP A 24 1.42 13.42 18.50
C ASP A 24 1.41 11.91 18.77
N THR A 25 0.23 11.33 18.98
CA THR A 25 0.07 9.91 19.25
C THR A 25 0.33 9.04 18.02
N TRP A 26 -0.21 9.43 16.86
CA TRP A 26 -0.28 8.56 15.69
C TRP A 26 0.77 8.85 14.62
N PHE A 27 1.28 10.08 14.52
CA PHE A 27 2.12 10.52 13.40
C PHE A 27 3.51 11.03 13.80
N ALA A 28 3.69 11.59 15.00
CA ALA A 28 4.95 12.24 15.37
C ALA A 28 6.17 11.30 15.31
N SER A 29 6.01 10.05 15.72
CA SER A 29 7.06 9.03 15.72
C SER A 29 7.23 8.27 14.39
N THR A 30 6.48 8.66 13.34
CA THR A 30 6.54 7.96 12.05
C THR A 30 7.63 8.51 11.15
N SER A 31 8.33 7.61 10.48
CA SER A 31 9.22 7.89 9.34
C SER A 31 8.58 7.35 8.06
N ALA A 32 9.00 7.87 6.91
CA ALA A 32 8.65 7.27 5.64
C ALA A 32 9.80 7.30 4.65
N THR A 33 9.85 6.28 3.80
CA THR A 33 10.78 6.18 2.67
C THR A 33 9.97 6.12 1.38
N VAL A 34 10.41 6.86 0.38
CA VAL A 34 9.83 6.83 -0.96
C VAL A 34 10.63 5.85 -1.80
N ASP A 35 9.94 4.93 -2.48
CA ASP A 35 10.50 3.95 -3.40
C ASP A 35 9.70 4.01 -4.72
N GLU A 36 10.13 4.90 -5.61
CA GLU A 36 9.42 5.27 -6.84
C GLU A 36 7.96 5.68 -6.63
N ASP A 37 7.02 4.79 -6.90
CA ASP A 37 5.57 4.95 -6.77
C ASP A 37 5.02 4.49 -5.42
N TRP A 38 5.88 3.98 -4.55
CA TRP A 38 5.55 3.55 -3.19
C TRP A 38 5.99 4.57 -2.13
N LEU A 39 5.12 4.79 -1.15
CA LEU A 39 5.43 5.47 0.10
C LEU A 39 5.34 4.44 1.23
N ILE A 40 6.47 4.15 1.85
CA ILE A 40 6.58 3.16 2.93
C ILE A 40 6.67 3.91 4.24
N ILE A 41 5.60 3.85 5.03
CA ILE A 41 5.49 4.49 6.33
C ILE A 41 5.88 3.48 7.40
N GLU A 42 6.86 3.84 8.22
CA GLU A 42 7.33 3.06 9.35
C GLU A 42 6.72 3.58 10.65
N CYS A 43 6.02 2.71 11.36
CA CYS A 43 5.49 3.00 12.68
C CYS A 43 6.38 2.42 13.79
N LEU A 44 6.17 2.93 15.00
CA LEU A 44 6.82 2.46 16.21
C LEU A 44 6.36 1.05 16.61
N ASN A 45 5.08 0.73 16.41
CA ASN A 45 4.49 -0.55 16.80
C ASN A 45 3.28 -0.91 15.94
N GLU A 46 2.80 -2.15 16.09
CA GLU A 46 1.68 -2.71 15.31
C GLU A 46 0.37 -1.95 15.52
N ILE A 47 0.08 -1.50 16.74
CA ILE A 47 -1.14 -0.76 17.08
C ILE A 47 -1.17 0.57 16.31
N GLN A 48 -0.04 1.28 16.26
CA GLN A 48 0.08 2.50 15.48
C GLN A 48 -0.14 2.24 13.99
N CYS A 49 0.44 1.17 13.45
CA CYS A 49 0.25 0.82 12.05
C CYS A 49 -1.19 0.47 11.71
N GLU A 50 -1.83 -0.37 12.52
CA GLU A 50 -3.23 -0.75 12.35
C GLU A 50 -4.14 0.49 12.37
N TRP A 51 -3.89 1.41 13.31
CA TRP A 51 -4.67 2.65 13.40
C TRP A 51 -4.47 3.57 12.19
N LEU A 52 -3.23 3.71 11.73
CA LEU A 52 -2.92 4.48 10.52
C LEU A 52 -3.61 3.90 9.29
N GLN A 53 -3.61 2.57 9.14
CA GLN A 53 -4.24 1.89 8.00
C GLN A 53 -5.77 2.00 8.05
N THR A 54 -6.38 1.71 9.20
CA THR A 54 -7.84 1.58 9.32
C THR A 54 -8.54 2.92 9.48
N ARG A 55 -7.95 3.86 10.23
CA ARG A 55 -8.62 5.12 10.60
C ARG A 55 -8.14 6.32 9.80
N TYR A 56 -6.87 6.33 9.42
CA TYR A 56 -6.26 7.46 8.72
C TYR A 56 -5.84 7.14 7.28
N GLY A 57 -6.10 5.94 6.77
CA GLY A 57 -5.63 5.52 5.44
C GLY A 57 -6.07 6.48 4.33
N GLU A 58 -7.34 6.88 4.33
CA GLU A 58 -7.89 7.83 3.35
C GLU A 58 -7.26 9.22 3.51
N LEU A 59 -7.22 9.75 4.74
CA LEU A 59 -6.61 11.05 5.05
C LEU A 59 -5.13 11.13 4.64
N ILE A 60 -4.37 10.06 4.91
CA ILE A 60 -2.97 9.94 4.52
C ILE A 60 -2.88 9.95 3.00
N SER A 61 -3.69 9.15 2.31
CA SER A 61 -3.68 9.05 0.84
C SER A 61 -3.98 10.39 0.18
N GLU A 62 -4.99 11.11 0.65
CA GLU A 62 -5.32 12.44 0.16
C GLU A 62 -4.20 13.45 0.40
N THR A 63 -3.64 13.46 1.61
CA THR A 63 -2.59 14.42 1.98
C THR A 63 -1.28 14.12 1.25
N VAL A 64 -0.96 12.84 1.04
CA VAL A 64 0.16 12.41 0.21
C VAL A 64 -0.05 12.86 -1.23
N ARG A 65 -1.25 12.67 -1.81
CA ARG A 65 -1.55 13.15 -3.16
C ARG A 65 -1.38 14.68 -3.29
N GLU A 66 -1.83 15.45 -2.31
CA GLU A 66 -1.64 16.91 -2.28
C GLU A 66 -0.16 17.32 -2.28
N VAL A 67 0.69 16.61 -1.52
CA VAL A 67 2.11 16.97 -1.37
C VAL A 67 2.95 16.47 -2.54
N PHE A 68 2.71 15.24 -2.98
CA PHE A 68 3.47 14.60 -4.06
C PHE A 68 2.98 15.00 -5.45
N GLY A 69 1.77 15.58 -5.55
CA GLY A 69 1.13 15.94 -6.82
C GLY A 69 0.69 14.74 -7.66
N ARG A 70 0.74 13.53 -7.10
CA ARG A 70 0.34 12.26 -7.73
C ARG A 70 -0.10 11.27 -6.67
N GLU A 71 -0.85 10.26 -7.09
CA GLU A 71 -1.16 9.12 -6.22
C GLU A 71 0.07 8.27 -5.98
N MET A 72 0.23 7.83 -4.74
CA MET A 72 1.32 6.99 -4.26
C MET A 72 0.71 5.76 -3.62
N ARG A 73 1.30 4.60 -3.86
CA ARG A 73 0.91 3.36 -3.18
C ARG A 73 1.47 3.38 -1.77
N ILE A 74 0.62 3.33 -0.77
CA ILE A 74 1.03 3.44 0.63
C ILE A 74 1.15 2.05 1.24
N PHE A 75 2.32 1.76 1.80
CA PHE A 75 2.54 0.59 2.63
C PHE A 75 2.90 1.05 4.04
N VAL A 76 2.21 0.53 5.05
CA VAL A 76 2.42 0.88 6.45
C VAL A 76 2.89 -0.35 7.19
N SER A 77 4.05 -0.27 7.85
CA SER A 77 4.64 -1.38 8.58
C SER A 77 5.43 -0.93 9.79
N VAL A 78 5.71 -1.83 10.73
CA VAL A 78 6.62 -1.51 11.83
C VAL A 78 8.05 -1.33 11.28
N HIS A 79 8.84 -0.48 11.93
CA HIS A 79 10.23 -0.25 11.52
C HIS A 79 11.00 -1.57 11.37
N GLY A 80 11.73 -1.72 10.26
CA GLY A 80 12.51 -2.93 9.95
C GLY A 80 11.71 -4.08 9.33
N GLU A 81 10.37 -4.03 9.31
CA GLU A 81 9.54 -5.13 8.77
C GLU A 81 9.76 -5.33 7.27
N ARG A 82 9.92 -4.25 6.49
CA ARG A 82 10.23 -4.33 5.06
C ARG A 82 11.47 -5.20 4.81
N GLN A 83 12.56 -4.93 5.53
CA GLN A 83 13.83 -5.64 5.38
C GLN A 83 13.70 -7.09 5.86
N ARG A 84 12.89 -7.36 6.89
CA ARG A 84 12.58 -8.73 7.32
C ARG A 84 11.79 -9.49 6.25
N ILE A 85 10.82 -8.84 5.60
CA ILE A 85 10.06 -9.43 4.49
C ILE A 85 11.00 -9.76 3.33
N GLU A 86 11.82 -8.81 2.88
CA GLU A 86 12.77 -9.00 1.78
C GLU A 86 13.73 -10.18 2.05
N LYS A 87 14.30 -10.27 3.26
CA LYS A 87 15.15 -11.42 3.66
C LYS A 87 14.40 -12.75 3.63
N ARG A 88 13.15 -12.79 4.09
CA ARG A 88 12.33 -14.01 4.07
C ARG A 88 11.95 -14.41 2.64
N LEU A 89 11.70 -13.43 1.76
CA LEU A 89 11.42 -13.67 0.35
C LEU A 89 12.63 -14.25 -0.37
N GLU A 90 13.82 -13.72 -0.11
CA GLU A 90 15.08 -14.25 -0.65
C GLU A 90 15.29 -15.71 -0.23
N GLN A 91 15.09 -16.03 1.06
CA GLN A 91 15.20 -17.40 1.57
C GLN A 91 14.20 -18.35 0.91
N ARG A 92 12.98 -17.90 0.65
CA ARG A 92 11.92 -18.72 0.05
C ARG A 92 12.13 -18.95 -1.45
N ASN A 93 12.54 -17.92 -2.18
CA ASN A 93 12.59 -17.93 -3.65
C ASN A 93 14.00 -18.23 -4.19
N GLY A 94 15.03 -18.23 -3.34
CA GLY A 94 16.42 -18.44 -3.71
C GLY A 94 17.07 -17.28 -4.48
N VAL A 95 16.35 -16.16 -4.64
CA VAL A 95 16.81 -14.96 -5.34
C VAL A 95 16.40 -13.73 -4.53
N PRO A 96 17.31 -12.74 -4.33
CA PRO A 96 16.96 -11.48 -3.69
C PRO A 96 15.83 -10.79 -4.45
N MET A 97 14.75 -10.49 -3.75
CA MET A 97 13.66 -9.67 -4.28
C MET A 97 13.37 -8.52 -3.33
N THR A 98 13.29 -7.32 -3.89
CA THR A 98 12.84 -6.13 -3.18
C THR A 98 11.34 -6.24 -2.89
N PHE A 99 10.89 -5.55 -1.83
CA PHE A 99 9.49 -5.47 -1.48
C PHE A 99 8.63 -5.02 -2.67
N ARG A 100 9.10 -4.01 -3.40
CA ARG A 100 8.42 -3.49 -4.59
C ARG A 100 8.27 -4.53 -5.69
N GLN A 101 9.35 -5.25 -6.03
CA GLN A 101 9.28 -6.31 -7.05
C GLN A 101 8.26 -7.39 -6.66
N TYR A 102 8.23 -7.78 -5.39
CA TYR A 102 7.27 -8.74 -4.89
C TYR A 102 5.83 -8.22 -4.99
N MET A 103 5.58 -6.97 -4.59
CA MET A 103 4.25 -6.35 -4.72
C MET A 103 3.81 -6.26 -6.18
N THR A 104 4.68 -5.82 -7.10
CA THR A 104 4.38 -5.77 -8.54
C THR A 104 4.09 -7.16 -9.11
N GLN A 105 4.74 -8.21 -8.61
CA GLN A 105 4.45 -9.58 -9.02
C GLN A 105 3.07 -10.03 -8.53
N LEU A 106 2.70 -9.74 -7.28
CA LEU A 106 1.38 -10.06 -6.74
C LEU A 106 0.26 -9.35 -7.52
N GLU A 107 0.43 -8.06 -7.82
CA GLU A 107 -0.52 -7.29 -8.62
C GLU A 107 -0.73 -7.93 -10.00
N LYS A 108 0.36 -8.30 -10.69
CA LYS A 108 0.26 -9.01 -11.98
C LYS A 108 -0.48 -10.35 -11.87
N GLN A 109 -0.31 -11.07 -10.77
CA GLN A 109 -1.03 -12.31 -10.52
C GLN A 109 -2.53 -12.08 -10.30
N VAL A 110 -2.89 -11.01 -9.58
CA VAL A 110 -4.29 -10.62 -9.38
C VAL A 110 -4.92 -10.23 -10.71
N ASP A 111 -4.29 -9.35 -11.49
CA ASP A 111 -4.78 -8.93 -12.82
C ASP A 111 -5.05 -10.13 -13.73
N GLU A 112 -4.15 -11.13 -13.71
CA GLU A 112 -4.31 -12.34 -14.52
C GLU A 112 -5.47 -13.21 -14.03
N LEU A 113 -5.64 -13.34 -12.71
CA LEU A 113 -6.77 -14.07 -12.15
C LEU A 113 -8.11 -13.38 -12.46
N GLU A 114 -8.17 -12.06 -12.36
CA GLU A 114 -9.35 -11.27 -12.73
C GLU A 114 -9.72 -11.47 -14.20
N ARG A 115 -8.75 -11.38 -15.12
CA ARG A 115 -8.98 -11.66 -16.55
C ARG A 115 -9.50 -13.07 -16.79
N ARG A 116 -8.99 -14.06 -16.06
CA ARG A 116 -9.45 -15.45 -16.16
C ARG A 116 -10.88 -15.61 -15.65
N ILE A 117 -11.22 -14.95 -14.55
CA ILE A 117 -12.59 -14.93 -14.02
C ILE A 117 -13.55 -14.35 -15.06
N ASP A 118 -13.22 -13.18 -15.64
CA ASP A 118 -14.04 -12.53 -16.66
C ASP A 118 -14.18 -13.37 -17.93
N HIS A 119 -13.13 -14.11 -18.29
CA HIS A 119 -13.17 -15.04 -19.42
C HIS A 119 -14.14 -16.20 -19.16
N TYR A 120 -14.06 -16.84 -17.98
CA TYR A 120 -14.96 -17.94 -17.65
C TYR A 120 -16.41 -17.49 -17.46
N ALA A 121 -16.65 -16.31 -16.87
CA ALA A 121 -17.97 -15.73 -16.75
C ALA A 121 -18.65 -15.60 -18.12
N ARG A 122 -17.94 -15.03 -19.11
CA ARG A 122 -18.44 -14.90 -20.49
C ARG A 122 -18.78 -16.25 -21.13
N ILE A 123 -17.92 -17.25 -20.97
CA ILE A 123 -18.18 -18.61 -21.50
C ILE A 123 -19.46 -19.19 -20.88
N ILE A 124 -19.63 -19.04 -19.56
CA ILE A 124 -20.81 -19.56 -18.87
C ILE A 124 -22.08 -18.85 -19.35
N ASP A 125 -22.05 -17.52 -19.47
CA ASP A 125 -23.18 -16.73 -19.96
C ASP A 125 -23.58 -17.14 -21.39
N GLU A 126 -22.61 -17.34 -22.28
CA GLU A 126 -22.84 -17.85 -23.64
C GLU A 126 -23.48 -19.25 -23.63
N LEU A 127 -22.98 -20.16 -22.79
CA LEU A 127 -23.52 -21.51 -22.65
C LEU A 127 -24.96 -21.50 -22.11
N LEU A 128 -25.25 -20.65 -21.12
CA LEU A 128 -26.60 -20.49 -20.58
C LEU A 128 -27.56 -19.89 -21.61
N ALA A 129 -27.13 -18.91 -22.40
CA ALA A 129 -27.93 -18.33 -23.48
C ALA A 129 -28.18 -19.32 -24.63
N SER A 130 -27.24 -20.22 -24.90
CA SER A 130 -27.32 -21.21 -25.98
C SER A 130 -28.17 -22.46 -25.67
N ARG A 131 -28.60 -22.66 -24.43
CA ARG A 131 -29.51 -23.76 -24.05
C ARG A 131 -30.95 -23.27 -24.10
N PRO A 132 -31.72 -23.54 -25.17
CA PRO A 132 -33.16 -23.29 -25.14
C PRO A 132 -33.78 -24.18 -24.05
N ILE A 133 -34.57 -23.55 -23.17
CA ILE A 133 -35.44 -24.26 -22.24
C ILE A 133 -36.48 -24.99 -23.09
N HIS A 134 -36.36 -26.32 -23.18
CA HIS A 134 -37.41 -27.21 -23.67
C HIS A 134 -38.01 -27.96 -22.48
#